data_AF-A0A9C9Q2Z6-F1
#
_entry.id   AF-A0A9C9Q2Z6-F1
#
_cell.length_a   1.000
_cell.length_b   1.000
_cell.length_c   1.000
_cell.angle_alpha   90.00
_cell.angle_beta   90.00
_cell.angle_gamma   90.00
#
_symmetry.space_group_name_H-M   'P 1'
#
loop_
_entity.id
_entity.type
_entity.pdbx_description
1 polymer ?
#
loop_
_entity_poly.entity_id
_entity_poly.type
_entity_poly.pdbx_seq_one_letter_code
_entity_poly.pdbx_strand_id
1 'polypeptide(L)'
;MRDIYPKIKPYVTHTLRVQDPHRLHVEECGSPDGIPVLFVHGGPGAGCSPVHRCFFDPEKYRIILFDQRGCGKSTPHASLENNTTQSLVADMEFIRDHLGIKKWLLFGGSWGSTLSLVYAQAHPDRVLGLV
;
A
#
# COMPACT_ATOMS: atom_id res chain seq x y z
N MET A 1 -23.29 5.07 12.78
CA MET A 1 -22.01 5.30 12.07
C MET A 1 -21.07 4.21 12.56
N ARG A 2 -20.31 3.53 11.67
CA ARG A 2 -19.31 2.55 12.13
C ARG A 2 -18.03 3.30 12.48
N ASP A 3 -17.48 3.03 13.66
CA ASP A 3 -16.20 3.56 14.09
C ASP A 3 -15.05 2.74 13.47
N ILE A 4 -13.85 3.32 13.47
CA ILE A 4 -12.62 2.62 13.09
C ILE A 4 -12.24 1.58 14.17
N TYR A 5 -11.53 0.53 13.75
CA TYR A 5 -11.03 -0.53 14.64
C TYR A 5 -9.96 0.01 15.62
N PRO A 6 -9.69 -0.70 16.73
CA PRO A 6 -8.64 -0.32 17.69
C PRO A 6 -7.26 -0.17 17.04
N LYS A 7 -6.39 0.65 17.65
CA LYS A 7 -5.02 0.85 17.17
C LYS A 7 -4.21 -0.43 17.26
N ILE A 8 -3.53 -0.77 16.17
CA ILE A 8 -2.60 -1.90 16.08
C ILE A 8 -1.21 -1.45 15.62
N LYS A 9 -0.20 -2.27 15.91
CA LYS A 9 1.17 -2.11 15.41
C LYS A 9 1.39 -3.06 14.23
N PRO A 10 2.32 -2.74 13.31
CA PRO A 10 2.75 -3.70 12.32
C PRO A 10 3.43 -4.86 13.02
N TYR A 11 3.17 -6.08 12.55
CA TYR A 11 3.93 -7.25 13.00
C TYR A 11 5.26 -7.38 12.24
N VAL A 12 5.32 -6.86 11.00
CA VAL A 12 6.54 -6.80 10.18
C VAL A 12 6.60 -5.45 9.43
N THR A 13 7.82 -4.97 9.20
CA THR A 13 8.11 -3.78 8.40
C THR A 13 9.26 -4.11 7.45
N HIS A 14 9.14 -3.65 6.20
CA HIS A 14 10.11 -3.88 5.14
C HIS A 14 10.66 -2.57 4.59
N THR A 15 11.92 -2.62 4.12
CA THR A 15 12.52 -1.58 3.28
C THR A 15 12.88 -2.21 1.94
N LEU A 16 12.05 -1.97 0.92
CA LEU A 16 12.17 -2.63 -0.38
C LEU A 16 12.87 -1.74 -1.39
N ARG A 17 13.96 -2.22 -1.99
CA ARG A 17 14.65 -1.54 -3.11
C ARG A 17 13.93 -1.87 -4.41
N VAL A 18 13.16 -0.92 -4.94
CA VAL A 18 12.31 -1.14 -6.14
C VAL A 18 13.00 -0.74 -7.44
N GLN A 19 13.65 0.42 -7.43
CA GLN A 19 14.41 0.96 -8.54
C GLN A 19 15.27 2.09 -7.98
N ASP A 20 16.56 2.15 -8.32
CA ASP A 20 17.40 3.23 -7.82
C ASP A 20 16.82 4.61 -8.20
N PRO A 21 16.85 5.59 -7.27
CA PRO A 21 17.40 5.52 -5.91
C PRO A 21 16.40 5.03 -4.82
N HIS A 22 15.20 4.60 -5.22
CA HIS A 22 14.04 4.42 -4.33
C HIS A 22 14.08 3.16 -3.46
N ARG A 23 13.72 3.39 -2.20
CA ARG A 23 13.45 2.37 -1.19
C ARG A 23 12.11 2.64 -0.54
N LEU A 24 11.20 1.69 -0.65
CA LEU A 24 9.86 1.82 -0.10
C LEU A 24 9.78 1.28 1.31
N HIS A 25 9.16 2.05 2.20
CA HIS A 25 8.72 1.57 3.50
C HIS A 25 7.37 0.85 3.35
N VAL A 26 7.31 -0.41 3.78
CA VAL A 26 6.10 -1.24 3.72
C VAL A 26 5.84 -1.83 5.10
N GLU A 27 4.58 -1.87 5.52
CA GLU A 27 4.15 -2.43 6.78
C GLU A 27 3.13 -3.53 6.55
N GLU A 28 3.22 -4.59 7.36
CA GLU A 28 2.22 -5.63 7.44
C GLU A 28 1.58 -5.63 8.84
N CYS A 29 0.25 -5.53 8.87
CA CYS A 29 -0.55 -5.45 10.08
C CYS A 29 -1.73 -6.44 10.02
N GLY A 30 -2.44 -6.62 11.15
CA GLY A 30 -3.59 -7.52 11.22
C GLY A 30 -3.17 -8.99 11.24
N SER A 31 -3.94 -9.84 10.57
CA SER A 31 -3.76 -11.29 10.54
C SER A 31 -2.87 -11.69 9.35
N PRO A 32 -1.71 -12.35 9.56
CA PRO A 32 -0.83 -12.80 8.47
C PRO A 32 -1.51 -13.74 7.46
N ASP A 33 -2.49 -14.52 7.91
CA ASP A 33 -3.26 -15.45 7.08
C ASP A 33 -4.61 -14.87 6.61
N GLY A 34 -4.84 -13.58 6.89
CA GLY A 34 -6.06 -12.87 6.53
C GLY A 34 -6.17 -12.51 5.05
N ILE A 35 -7.31 -11.93 4.67
CA ILE A 35 -7.57 -11.42 3.32
C ILE A 35 -6.57 -10.29 3.02
N PRO A 36 -5.73 -10.38 1.97
CA PRO A 36 -4.78 -9.32 1.66
C PRO A 36 -5.48 -8.05 1.18
N VAL A 37 -5.18 -6.93 1.83
CA VAL A 37 -5.66 -5.60 1.42
C VAL A 37 -4.49 -4.62 1.41
N LEU A 38 -4.35 -3.89 0.31
CA LEU A 38 -3.40 -2.80 0.18
C LEU A 38 -4.11 -1.47 0.42
N PHE A 39 -3.66 -0.73 1.42
CA PHE A 39 -4.04 0.68 1.59
C PHE A 39 -3.18 1.56 0.68
N VAL A 40 -3.83 2.30 -0.21
CA VAL A 40 -3.19 3.21 -1.17
C VAL A 40 -3.44 4.65 -0.72
N HIS A 41 -2.43 5.31 -0.15
CA HIS A 41 -2.60 6.66 0.38
C HIS A 41 -2.79 7.73 -0.71
N GLY A 42 -3.43 8.83 -0.31
CA GLY A 42 -3.69 10.00 -1.16
C GLY A 42 -2.50 10.98 -1.27
N GLY A 43 -2.81 12.21 -1.71
CA GLY A 43 -1.84 13.28 -1.96
C GLY A 43 -1.83 13.71 -3.44
N PRO A 44 -0.92 13.20 -4.30
CA PRO A 44 0.15 12.23 -4.01
C PRO A 44 1.19 12.74 -3.00
N GLY A 45 1.98 11.83 -2.43
CA GLY A 45 3.09 12.19 -1.53
C GLY A 45 2.73 12.44 -0.06
N ALA A 46 1.54 12.04 0.40
CA ALA A 46 1.14 12.21 1.80
C ALA A 46 1.77 11.19 2.76
N GLY A 47 1.99 9.95 2.29
CA GLY A 47 2.41 8.82 3.12
C GLY A 47 1.28 8.23 3.97
N CYS A 48 1.59 7.12 4.64
CA CYS A 48 0.69 6.43 5.55
C CYS A 48 0.80 6.94 6.98
N SER A 49 -0.29 6.80 7.74
CA SER A 49 -0.34 7.08 9.17
C SER A 49 -0.92 5.89 9.95
N PRO A 50 -0.66 5.76 11.26
CA PRO A 50 -1.15 4.62 12.04
C PRO A 50 -2.67 4.43 12.02
N VAL A 51 -3.45 5.49 11.78
CA VAL A 51 -4.92 5.40 11.71
C VAL A 51 -5.39 4.61 10.48
N HIS A 52 -4.59 4.54 9.42
CA HIS A 52 -4.96 3.83 8.20
C HIS A 52 -5.07 2.31 8.42
N ARG A 53 -4.37 1.78 9.44
CA ARG A 53 -4.49 0.36 9.84
C ARG A 53 -5.86 0.04 10.43
N CYS A 54 -6.55 1.05 10.97
CA CYS A 54 -7.79 0.92 11.72
C CYS A 54 -9.04 0.87 10.82
N PHE A 55 -8.91 0.96 9.50
CA PHE A 55 -10.05 0.80 8.59
C PHE A 55 -10.49 -0.66 8.41
N PHE A 56 -9.64 -1.61 8.81
CA PHE A 56 -9.81 -3.03 8.52
C PHE A 56 -9.92 -3.84 9.81
N ASP A 57 -10.76 -4.88 9.77
CA ASP A 57 -10.87 -5.86 10.85
C ASP A 57 -9.53 -6.61 11.00
N PRO A 58 -8.77 -6.41 12.10
CA PRO A 58 -7.42 -6.95 12.23
C PRO A 58 -7.39 -8.47 12.36
N GLU A 59 -8.51 -9.12 12.68
CA GLU A 59 -8.60 -10.58 12.76
C GLU A 59 -8.84 -11.20 11.38
N LYS A 60 -9.36 -10.44 10.41
CA LYS A 60 -9.76 -10.94 9.09
C LYS A 60 -8.84 -10.53 7.96
N TYR A 61 -8.19 -9.38 8.07
CA TYR A 61 -7.38 -8.83 6.99
C TYR A 61 -5.88 -8.94 7.29
N ARG A 62 -5.12 -9.31 6.26
CA ARG A 62 -3.68 -9.03 6.16
C ARG A 62 -3.57 -7.64 5.55
N ILE A 63 -3.20 -6.66 6.37
CA ILE A 63 -3.27 -5.25 6.03
C ILE A 63 -1.87 -4.78 5.60
N ILE A 64 -1.74 -4.39 4.33
CA ILE A 64 -0.49 -3.89 3.75
C ILE A 64 -0.59 -2.37 3.61
N LEU A 65 0.35 -1.65 4.18
CA LEU A 65 0.53 -0.22 3.96
C LEU A 65 1.89 -0.02 3.30
N PHE A 66 1.99 0.94 2.39
CA PHE A 66 3.28 1.37 1.87
C PHE A 66 3.30 2.87 1.70
N ASP A 67 4.47 3.46 1.90
CA ASP A 67 4.71 4.86 1.56
C ASP A 67 5.20 4.91 0.10
N GLN A 68 4.48 5.63 -0.76
CA GLN A 68 4.86 5.81 -2.17
C GLN A 68 6.22 6.53 -2.27
N ARG A 69 6.85 6.45 -3.45
CA ARG A 69 8.14 7.08 -3.73
C ARG A 69 8.19 8.54 -3.27
N GLY A 70 9.27 8.92 -2.60
CA GLY A 70 9.53 10.30 -2.19
C GLY A 70 8.71 10.83 -1.00
N CYS A 71 7.93 10.00 -0.30
CA CYS A 71 7.14 10.47 0.84
C CYS A 71 7.15 9.54 2.06
N GLY A 72 6.61 10.03 3.17
CA GLY A 72 6.56 9.29 4.43
C GLY A 72 7.96 8.83 4.86
N LYS A 73 8.10 7.54 5.09
CA LYS A 73 9.36 6.87 5.46
C LYS A 73 10.11 6.29 4.25
N SER A 74 9.54 6.36 3.05
CA SER A 74 10.23 5.97 1.82
C SER A 74 11.33 6.96 1.48
N THR A 75 12.43 6.44 0.91
CA THR A 75 13.63 7.23 0.62
C THR A 75 14.01 7.14 -0.85
N PRO A 76 14.62 8.19 -1.44
CA PRO A 76 14.94 9.47 -0.82
C PRO A 76 13.70 10.37 -0.68
N HIS A 77 13.57 11.02 0.48
CA HIS A 77 12.45 11.93 0.77
C HIS A 77 12.40 13.09 -0.25
N ALA A 78 11.19 13.44 -0.69
CA ALA A 78 10.88 14.46 -1.69
C ALA A 78 11.53 14.24 -3.07
N SER A 79 12.04 13.04 -3.36
CA SER A 79 12.59 12.74 -4.68
C SER A 79 11.51 12.65 -5.75
N LEU A 80 11.75 13.37 -6.86
CA LEU A 80 10.92 13.35 -8.06
C LEU A 80 11.52 12.45 -9.16
N GLU A 81 12.79 12.07 -9.02
CA GLU A 81 13.45 11.16 -9.95
C GLU A 81 12.68 9.84 -10.00
N ASN A 82 12.36 9.31 -11.18
CA ASN A 82 11.61 8.06 -11.34
C ASN A 82 10.29 8.00 -10.53
N ASN A 83 9.67 9.13 -10.19
CA ASN A 83 8.43 9.20 -9.39
C ASN A 83 7.23 9.49 -10.29
N THR A 84 6.78 8.46 -11.01
CA THR A 84 5.67 8.55 -11.98
C THR A 84 4.55 7.59 -11.61
N THR A 85 3.35 7.78 -12.14
CA THR A 85 2.24 6.84 -11.92
C THR A 85 2.60 5.41 -12.31
N GLN A 86 3.28 5.22 -13.45
CA GLN A 86 3.72 3.91 -13.92
C GLN A 86 4.75 3.29 -12.98
N SER A 87 5.67 4.10 -12.45
CA SER A 87 6.61 3.66 -11.42
C SER A 87 5.88 3.15 -10.17
N LEU A 88 4.84 3.85 -9.71
CA LEU A 88 4.06 3.45 -8.54
C LEU A 88 3.23 2.18 -8.79
N VAL A 89 2.73 1.97 -10.01
CA VAL A 89 2.06 0.71 -10.39
C VAL A 89 3.06 -0.45 -10.37
N ALA A 90 4.27 -0.25 -10.90
CA ALA A 90 5.32 -1.26 -10.87
C ALA A 90 5.76 -1.59 -9.43
N ASP A 91 5.82 -0.59 -8.55
CA ASP A 91 6.11 -0.77 -7.13
C ASP A 91 5.05 -1.62 -6.43
N MET A 92 3.77 -1.41 -6.76
CA MET A 92 2.67 -2.22 -6.23
C MET A 92 2.83 -3.69 -6.65
N GLU A 93 3.15 -3.98 -7.92
CA GLU A 93 3.45 -5.37 -8.33
C GLU A 93 4.67 -5.94 -7.60
N PHE A 94 5.74 -5.17 -7.46
CA PHE A 94 6.94 -5.59 -6.73
C PHE A 94 6.62 -5.96 -5.27
N ILE A 95 5.84 -5.12 -4.59
CA ILE A 95 5.38 -5.39 -3.21
C ILE A 95 4.54 -6.66 -3.18
N ARG A 96 3.58 -6.80 -4.10
CA ARG A 96 2.68 -7.96 -4.18
C ARG A 96 3.47 -9.26 -4.32
N ASP A 97 4.42 -9.30 -5.25
CA ASP A 97 5.25 -10.47 -5.50
C ASP A 97 6.21 -10.76 -4.34
N HIS A 98 6.85 -9.73 -3.78
CA HIS A 98 7.73 -9.87 -2.61
C HIS A 98 7.02 -10.50 -1.41
N LEU A 99 5.75 -10.12 -1.18
CA LEU A 99 4.93 -10.62 -0.08
C LEU A 99 4.23 -11.96 -0.38
N GLY A 100 4.40 -12.52 -1.58
CA GLY A 100 3.78 -13.78 -2.00
C GLY A 100 2.27 -13.69 -2.20
N ILE A 101 1.72 -12.49 -2.45
CA ILE A 101 0.28 -12.25 -2.55
C ILE A 101 -0.18 -12.54 -3.99
N LYS A 102 -1.16 -13.45 -4.17
CA LYS A 102 -1.68 -13.76 -5.52
C LYS A 102 -2.64 -12.70 -6.05
N LYS A 103 -3.55 -12.24 -5.19
CA LYS A 103 -4.53 -11.18 -5.43
C LYS A 103 -4.77 -10.43 -4.12
N TRP A 104 -5.14 -9.16 -4.22
CA TRP A 104 -5.46 -8.32 -3.06
C TRP A 104 -6.65 -7.40 -3.33
N LEU A 105 -7.28 -6.95 -2.25
CA LEU A 105 -8.19 -5.81 -2.29
C LEU A 105 -7.37 -4.52 -2.33
N LEU A 106 -7.86 -3.53 -3.09
CA LEU A 106 -7.28 -2.19 -3.12
C LEU A 106 -8.23 -1.23 -2.41
N PHE A 107 -7.71 -0.56 -1.39
CA PHE A 107 -8.44 0.44 -0.63
C PHE A 107 -7.76 1.80 -0.83
N GLY A 108 -8.40 2.72 -1.56
CA GLY A 108 -7.76 3.95 -2.00
C GLY A 108 -8.72 5.15 -2.05
N GLY A 109 -8.36 6.22 -1.34
CA GLY A 109 -9.10 7.48 -1.35
C GLY A 109 -8.31 8.62 -2.00
N SER A 110 -9.00 9.57 -2.65
CA SER A 110 -8.37 10.71 -3.34
C SER A 110 -7.35 10.24 -4.39
N TRP A 111 -6.10 10.72 -4.39
CA TRP A 111 -5.06 10.17 -5.26
C TRP A 111 -4.91 8.64 -5.15
N GLY A 112 -5.18 8.07 -3.97
CA GLY A 112 -5.21 6.63 -3.78
C GLY A 112 -6.25 5.92 -4.64
N SER A 113 -7.41 6.55 -4.90
CA SER A 113 -8.40 5.99 -5.83
C SER A 113 -7.91 6.07 -7.27
N THR A 114 -7.26 7.17 -7.67
CA THR A 114 -6.63 7.31 -8.99
C THR A 114 -5.60 6.19 -9.21
N LEU A 115 -4.67 5.99 -8.28
CA LEU A 115 -3.65 4.96 -8.41
C LEU A 115 -4.24 3.54 -8.37
N SER A 116 -5.27 3.30 -7.55
CA SER A 116 -5.96 2.01 -7.48
C SER A 116 -6.67 1.67 -8.79
N LEU A 117 -7.31 2.66 -9.44
CA LEU A 117 -7.93 2.48 -10.76
C LEU A 117 -6.90 2.19 -11.84
N VAL A 118 -5.80 2.95 -11.89
CA VAL A 118 -4.73 2.72 -12.86
C VAL A 118 -4.12 1.33 -12.69
N TYR A 119 -3.84 0.93 -11.45
CA TYR A 119 -3.33 -0.41 -11.17
C TYR A 119 -4.34 -1.50 -11.58
N ALA A 120 -5.62 -1.35 -11.23
CA ALA A 120 -6.65 -2.34 -11.55
C ALA A 120 -6.88 -2.49 -13.07
N GLN A 121 -6.74 -1.40 -13.83
CA GLN A 121 -6.80 -1.44 -15.30
C GLN A 121 -5.59 -2.15 -15.91
N ALA A 122 -4.39 -1.96 -15.34
CA ALA A 122 -3.16 -2.61 -15.81
C ALA A 122 -3.08 -4.10 -15.40
N HIS A 123 -3.63 -4.46 -14.23
CA HIS A 123 -3.49 -5.77 -13.61
C HIS A 123 -4.83 -6.32 -13.09
N PRO A 124 -5.88 -6.46 -13.94
CA PRO A 124 -7.22 -6.82 -13.50
C PRO A 124 -7.27 -8.17 -12.78
N ASP A 125 -6.45 -9.14 -13.20
CA ASP A 125 -6.40 -10.48 -12.60
C ASP A 125 -5.79 -10.49 -11.19
N ARG A 126 -5.16 -9.41 -10.74
CA ARG A 126 -4.52 -9.27 -9.42
C ARG A 126 -5.41 -8.63 -8.37
N VAL A 127 -6.59 -8.16 -8.76
CA VAL A 127 -7.49 -7.39 -7.88
C VAL A 127 -8.69 -8.25 -7.46
N LEU A 128 -8.93 -8.33 -6.15
CA LEU A 128 -10.12 -8.97 -5.57
C LEU A 128 -11.33 -8.03 -5.59
N GLY A 129 -11.08 -6.73 -5.55
CA GLY A 129 -12.10 -5.67 -5.45
C GLY A 129 -11.45 -4.32 -5.12
N LEU A 130 -12.24 -3.27 -5.25
CA LEU A 130 -11.87 -1.86 -5.04
C LEU A 130 -12.78 -1.25 -3.98
N VAL A 131 -12.19 -0.46 -3.07
CA VAL A 131 -12.88 0.33 -2.05
C VAL A 131 -12.35 1.76 -2.08
#